data_AF-A0A4Q4T1C5-F1
#
_entry.id   AF-A0A4Q4T1C5-F1
#
_cell.length_a   1.000
_cell.length_b   1.000
_cell.length_c   1.000
_cell.angle_alpha   90.00
_cell.angle_beta   90.00
_cell.angle_gamma   90.00
#
_symmetry.space_group_name_H-M   'P 1'
#
loop_
_entity.id
_entity.type
_entity.pdbx_description
1 polymer ?
#
loop_
_entity_poly.entity_id
_entity_poly.type
_entity_poly.pdbx_seq_one_letter_code
_entity_poly.pdbx_strand_id
1 'polypeptide(L)'
;MISIQDLLLPTEEEAAAKPGGVGGGRPTAAEPAARTTHFRIEFVLDTVCPHSYIGLKNLTAAIQIHQELHPGDTLDVTFSPIILHRAAGRNASIAFSSQGKTGNTRDSHKLLRFALEDKPSTLRSTAFMRSDQTAPRLAPLTTGAAARQLNAPTTSAATNLTSVTSPAPLTATPGPVSSPTSSRFATPSPQPQPRGPSPQMRLAHAILKGYFEEGRDLSDRAFLTEVGAAVTGYPAAEIRACLDEADDDDDGDDESGGRWGRAVDALEADVRRRGIAAVPTIVVQDRYLAGGWQEARLFVDLFEGIRSGAVPGAGPGAVSAGGGGVEARGRGGAGSC
;
A
#
# COMPACT_ATOMS: atom_id res chain seq x y z
N MET A 1 -36.73 17.39 27.92
CA MET A 1 -38.12 17.53 27.44
C MET A 1 -38.26 18.92 26.84
N ILE A 2 -38.60 18.97 25.54
CA ILE A 2 -39.35 20.00 24.77
C ILE A 2 -38.92 21.48 24.93
N SER A 3 -38.73 22.31 23.89
CA SER A 3 -38.49 22.23 22.44
C SER A 3 -38.18 23.67 22.01
N ILE A 4 -37.27 23.84 21.06
CA ILE A 4 -36.95 25.07 20.34
C ILE A 4 -38.14 25.43 19.44
N GLN A 5 -38.98 26.41 19.82
CA GLN A 5 -40.00 26.97 18.91
C GLN A 5 -40.67 28.30 19.33
N ASP A 6 -40.06 29.12 20.19
CA ASP A 6 -40.66 30.41 20.62
C ASP A 6 -39.71 31.62 20.49
N LEU A 7 -39.10 31.82 19.31
CA LEU A 7 -38.62 33.15 18.93
C LEU A 7 -39.17 33.51 17.56
N LEU A 8 -40.34 34.13 17.65
CA LEU A 8 -41.22 34.61 16.60
C LEU A 8 -40.53 35.57 15.61
N LEU A 9 -40.88 35.32 14.35
CA LEU A 9 -40.82 36.20 13.18
C LEU A 9 -41.55 37.53 13.41
N PRO A 10 -41.12 38.59 12.71
CA PRO A 10 -42.03 39.56 12.08
C PRO A 10 -41.81 39.56 10.55
N THR A 11 -42.77 39.09 9.75
CA THR A 11 -43.75 39.86 8.95
C THR A 11 -43.15 40.70 7.81
N GLU A 12 -43.45 40.29 6.57
CA GLU A 12 -43.19 41.05 5.34
C GLU A 12 -44.13 42.27 5.20
N GLU A 13 -43.61 43.39 4.70
CA GLU A 13 -44.39 44.39 3.96
C GLU A 13 -43.47 45.17 3.00
N GLU A 14 -44.05 45.63 1.89
CA GLU A 14 -43.47 45.82 0.56
C GLU A 14 -43.09 47.28 0.21
N ALA A 15 -42.28 47.41 -0.86
CA ALA A 15 -42.18 48.52 -1.82
C ALA A 15 -41.40 49.81 -1.48
N ALA A 16 -40.34 50.08 -2.28
CA ALA A 16 -40.33 51.14 -3.32
C ALA A 16 -38.91 51.49 -3.80
N ALA A 17 -38.75 51.58 -5.12
CA ALA A 17 -37.50 51.88 -5.82
C ALA A 17 -37.12 53.38 -5.83
N LYS A 18 -35.80 53.70 -5.88
CA LYS A 18 -35.14 54.47 -6.97
C LYS A 18 -33.63 54.72 -6.73
N PRO A 19 -32.84 55.16 -7.75
CA PRO A 19 -31.52 54.62 -8.04
C PRO A 19 -30.34 55.59 -7.80
N GLY A 20 -29.12 55.05 -7.84
CA GLY A 20 -27.92 55.83 -8.18
C GLY A 20 -26.66 55.38 -7.44
N GLY A 21 -25.63 54.99 -8.18
CA GLY A 21 -24.29 54.82 -7.63
C GLY A 21 -23.46 53.75 -8.34
N VAL A 22 -22.85 54.13 -9.47
CA VAL A 22 -21.84 53.32 -10.16
C VAL A 22 -20.60 53.21 -9.26
N GLY A 23 -20.33 52.01 -8.74
CA GLY A 23 -19.08 51.64 -8.10
C GLY A 23 -18.52 50.41 -8.79
N GLY A 24 -17.51 50.60 -9.65
CA GLY A 24 -16.83 49.54 -10.38
C GLY A 24 -16.21 48.53 -9.41
N GLY A 25 -16.89 47.41 -9.21
CA GLY A 25 -16.35 46.23 -8.55
C GLY A 25 -15.27 45.62 -9.44
N ARG A 26 -14.01 45.82 -9.01
CA ARG A 26 -12.84 45.07 -9.47
C ARG A 26 -13.21 43.57 -9.48
N PRO A 27 -12.98 42.81 -10.58
CA PRO A 27 -13.15 41.37 -10.53
C PRO A 27 -12.25 40.84 -9.42
N THR A 28 -12.86 40.26 -8.38
CA THR A 28 -12.19 39.42 -7.40
C THR A 28 -11.33 38.45 -8.20
N ALA A 29 -10.02 38.50 -7.99
CA ALA A 29 -9.10 37.53 -8.56
C ALA A 29 -9.70 36.15 -8.33
N ALA A 30 -10.00 35.44 -9.42
CA ALA A 30 -10.45 34.07 -9.35
C ALA A 30 -9.49 33.32 -8.42
N GLU A 31 -10.07 32.64 -7.42
CA GLU A 31 -9.34 31.71 -6.58
C GLU A 31 -8.46 30.85 -7.50
N PRO A 32 -7.13 30.83 -7.30
CA PRO A 32 -6.24 30.14 -8.22
C PRO A 32 -6.71 28.69 -8.30
N ALA A 33 -7.01 28.22 -9.51
CA ALA A 33 -7.47 26.85 -9.75
C ALA A 33 -6.61 25.90 -8.89
N ALA A 34 -7.28 25.18 -7.98
CA ALA A 34 -6.60 24.38 -6.97
C ALA A 34 -5.58 23.48 -7.66
N ARG A 35 -4.29 23.65 -7.30
CA ARG A 35 -3.21 22.84 -7.88
C ARG A 35 -3.44 21.39 -7.48
N THR A 36 -3.82 20.57 -8.46
CA THR A 36 -3.90 19.12 -8.34
C THR A 36 -2.54 18.49 -8.63
N THR A 37 -2.14 17.52 -7.80
CA THR A 37 -0.94 16.71 -7.95
C THR A 37 -1.31 15.23 -8.01
N HIS A 38 -0.68 14.49 -8.92
CA HIS A 38 -0.71 13.03 -8.93
C HIS A 38 0.60 12.49 -8.35
N PHE A 39 0.49 11.69 -7.29
CA PHE A 39 1.62 11.07 -6.60
C PHE A 39 1.76 9.61 -7.03
N ARG A 40 2.96 9.27 -7.52
CA ARG A 40 3.36 7.89 -7.81
C ARG A 40 4.24 7.38 -6.69
N ILE A 41 3.81 6.31 -6.02
CA ILE A 41 4.50 5.76 -4.84
C ILE A 41 4.79 4.28 -5.04
N GLU A 42 6.07 3.93 -5.16
CA GLU A 42 6.51 2.54 -5.10
C GLU A 42 6.75 2.13 -3.65
N PHE A 43 6.12 1.04 -3.22
CA PHE A 43 6.30 0.44 -1.91
C PHE A 43 7.02 -0.90 -2.05
N VAL A 44 8.31 -0.93 -1.71
CA VAL A 44 9.10 -2.16 -1.69
C VAL A 44 8.87 -2.88 -0.36
N LEU A 45 8.43 -4.13 -0.41
CA LEU A 45 8.09 -4.92 0.79
C LEU A 45 8.47 -6.39 0.68
N ASP A 46 8.48 -7.02 1.86
CA ASP A 46 8.25 -8.45 2.04
C ASP A 46 7.00 -8.62 2.90
N THR A 47 6.16 -9.61 2.61
CA THR A 47 4.89 -9.84 3.34
C THR A 47 5.08 -10.49 4.71
N VAL A 48 6.27 -11.06 4.99
CA VAL A 48 6.65 -11.54 6.33
C VAL A 48 7.24 -10.43 7.21
N CYS A 49 7.60 -9.28 6.66
CA CYS A 49 8.30 -8.25 7.41
C CYS A 49 7.34 -7.43 8.29
N PRO A 50 7.45 -7.44 9.63
CA PRO A 50 6.57 -6.66 10.51
C PRO A 50 6.71 -5.16 10.26
N HIS A 51 7.92 -4.71 9.92
CA HIS A 51 8.16 -3.31 9.58
C HIS A 51 7.49 -2.90 8.28
N SER A 52 7.36 -3.81 7.30
CA SER A 52 6.58 -3.53 6.10
C SER A 52 5.10 -3.32 6.42
N TYR A 53 4.56 -4.05 7.40
CA TYR A 53 3.18 -3.84 7.82
C TYR A 53 2.97 -2.49 8.51
N ILE A 54 3.85 -2.13 9.46
CA ILE A 54 3.83 -0.83 10.13
C ILE A 54 3.98 0.31 9.11
N GLY A 55 4.96 0.20 8.20
CA GLY A 55 5.20 1.19 7.15
C GLY A 55 4.00 1.36 6.22
N LEU A 56 3.31 0.28 5.86
CA LEU A 56 2.12 0.35 5.02
C LEU A 56 0.96 1.06 5.75
N LYS A 57 0.77 0.80 7.06
CA LYS A 57 -0.22 1.52 7.87
C LYS A 57 0.10 3.01 7.97
N ASN A 58 1.36 3.37 8.23
CA ASN A 58 1.81 4.76 8.29
C ASN A 58 1.62 5.50 6.96
N LEU A 59 2.00 4.88 5.84
CA LEU A 59 1.78 5.45 4.52
C LEU A 59 0.28 5.62 4.23
N THR A 60 -0.55 4.64 4.58
CA THR A 60 -2.01 4.72 4.38
C THR A 60 -2.62 5.87 5.18
N ALA A 61 -2.20 6.05 6.44
CA ALA A 61 -2.64 7.18 7.25
C ALA A 61 -2.22 8.52 6.65
N ALA A 62 -0.99 8.64 6.13
CA ALA A 62 -0.51 9.85 5.47
C ALA A 62 -1.30 10.17 4.19
N ILE A 63 -1.60 9.15 3.38
CA ILE A 63 -2.43 9.29 2.17
C ILE A 63 -3.81 9.82 2.56
N GLN A 64 -4.43 9.25 3.60
CA GLN A 64 -5.74 9.69 4.08
C GLN A 64 -5.71 11.16 4.51
N ILE A 65 -4.75 11.54 5.38
CA ILE A 65 -4.59 12.93 5.83
C ILE A 65 -4.40 13.88 4.64
N HIS A 66 -3.56 13.51 3.67
CA HIS A 66 -3.31 14.33 2.48
C HIS A 66 -4.57 14.50 1.63
N GLN A 67 -5.35 13.44 1.42
CA GLN A 67 -6.59 13.48 0.65
C GLN A 67 -7.70 14.29 1.35
N GLU A 68 -7.74 14.29 2.68
CA GLU A 68 -8.64 15.14 3.46
C GLU A 68 -8.30 16.63 3.30
N LEU A 69 -7.00 16.97 3.24
CA LEU A 69 -6.52 18.33 3.04
C LEU A 69 -6.59 18.78 1.58
N HIS A 70 -6.37 17.86 0.63
CA HIS A 70 -6.33 18.13 -0.81
C HIS A 70 -7.17 17.11 -1.60
N PRO A 71 -8.51 17.23 -1.60
CA PRO A 71 -9.40 16.25 -2.24
C PRO A 71 -9.21 16.10 -3.76
N GLY A 72 -8.58 17.08 -4.40
CA GLY A 72 -8.24 17.04 -5.82
C GLY A 72 -6.99 16.20 -6.14
N ASP A 73 -6.11 15.98 -5.16
CA ASP A 73 -4.88 15.22 -5.36
C ASP A 73 -5.16 13.72 -5.43
N THR A 74 -4.36 13.02 -6.23
CA THR A 74 -4.51 11.59 -6.48
C THR A 74 -3.22 10.86 -6.19
N LEU A 75 -3.31 9.64 -5.65
CA LEU A 75 -2.14 8.87 -5.22
C LEU A 75 -2.28 7.43 -5.71
N ASP A 76 -1.33 6.98 -6.51
CA ASP A 76 -1.18 5.58 -6.90
C ASP A 76 -0.04 4.95 -6.10
N VAL A 77 -0.32 3.82 -5.45
CA VAL A 77 0.68 3.02 -4.75
C VAL A 77 0.82 1.67 -5.44
N THR A 78 2.03 1.29 -5.83
CA THR A 78 2.32 -0.05 -6.34
C THR A 78 3.40 -0.74 -5.53
N PHE A 79 3.37 -2.07 -5.52
CA PHE A 79 4.19 -2.88 -4.63
C PHE A 79 5.26 -3.64 -5.40
N SER A 80 6.49 -3.66 -4.87
CA SER A 80 7.62 -4.38 -5.47
C SER A 80 8.28 -5.32 -4.45
N PRO A 81 8.68 -6.53 -4.87
CA PRO A 81 9.08 -7.58 -3.96
C PRO A 81 10.54 -7.45 -3.50
N ILE A 82 10.79 -7.79 -2.23
CA ILE A 82 12.06 -8.32 -1.73
C ILE A 82 11.70 -9.56 -0.91
N ILE A 83 12.39 -10.67 -1.12
CA ILE A 83 12.21 -11.88 -0.33
C ILE A 83 13.40 -11.99 0.64
N LEU A 84 13.17 -11.71 1.92
CA LEU A 84 14.22 -11.62 2.94
C LEU A 84 14.93 -12.95 3.21
N HIS A 85 14.22 -14.07 3.13
CA HIS A 85 14.73 -15.37 3.59
C HIS A 85 15.37 -16.25 2.51
N ARG A 86 15.39 -15.83 1.23
CA ARG A 86 15.84 -16.69 0.12
C ARG A 86 17.30 -17.13 0.20
N ALA A 87 18.15 -16.36 0.90
CA ALA A 87 19.60 -16.60 0.89
C ALA A 87 20.36 -16.16 2.14
N ALA A 88 19.69 -15.60 3.17
CA ALA A 88 20.36 -14.93 4.28
C ALA A 88 21.41 -15.82 4.98
N GLY A 89 21.18 -17.14 4.99
CA GLY A 89 22.02 -18.12 5.68
C GLY A 89 23.11 -18.75 4.82
N ARG A 90 23.00 -18.71 3.48
CA ARG A 90 23.87 -19.48 2.58
C ARG A 90 25.34 -19.09 2.72
N ASN A 91 25.63 -17.79 2.85
CA ASN A 91 26.99 -17.27 3.05
C ASN A 91 27.57 -17.61 4.42
N ALA A 92 26.73 -18.03 5.37
CA ALA A 92 27.11 -18.50 6.69
C ALA A 92 26.94 -20.03 6.83
N SER A 93 26.71 -20.75 5.73
CA SER A 93 26.42 -22.19 5.71
C SER A 93 25.20 -22.61 6.55
N ILE A 94 24.27 -21.68 6.79
CA ILE A 94 22.98 -21.94 7.42
C ILE A 94 21.97 -22.29 6.33
N ALA A 95 21.48 -23.52 6.33
CA ALA A 95 20.34 -23.94 5.51
C ALA A 95 19.04 -23.53 6.22
N PHE A 96 18.53 -22.34 5.92
CA PHE A 96 17.19 -21.96 6.39
C PHE A 96 16.15 -22.89 5.77
N SER A 97 15.20 -23.34 6.60
CA SER A 97 14.02 -24.06 6.13
C SER A 97 12.93 -23.04 5.81
N SER A 98 12.39 -23.12 4.60
CA SER A 98 11.21 -22.36 4.18
C SER A 98 9.90 -23.07 4.59
N GLN A 99 9.95 -24.02 5.52
CA GLN A 99 8.76 -24.73 6.02
C GLN A 99 8.10 -23.97 7.19
N GLY A 100 6.80 -24.23 7.41
CA GLY A 100 6.00 -23.62 8.47
C GLY A 100 5.28 -22.35 8.03
N LYS A 101 4.68 -21.64 8.99
CA LYS A 101 3.69 -20.57 8.75
C LYS A 101 4.15 -19.39 7.90
N THR A 102 5.46 -19.15 7.89
CA THR A 102 6.07 -18.09 7.10
C THR A 102 6.28 -18.51 5.65
N GLY A 103 6.56 -19.81 5.44
CA GLY A 103 6.77 -20.36 4.13
C GLY A 103 7.87 -19.64 3.33
N ASN A 104 7.69 -19.69 2.02
CA ASN A 104 8.28 -18.76 1.09
C ASN A 104 7.26 -17.67 0.75
N THR A 105 7.57 -16.40 0.98
CA THR A 105 6.68 -15.27 0.69
C THR A 105 6.42 -15.06 -0.80
N ARG A 106 7.09 -15.83 -1.68
CA ARG A 106 6.90 -15.76 -3.13
C ARG A 106 5.43 -15.92 -3.55
N ASP A 107 4.68 -16.87 -3.00
CA ASP A 107 3.28 -17.07 -3.42
C ASP A 107 2.41 -15.83 -3.11
N SER A 108 2.64 -15.19 -1.96
CA SER A 108 1.99 -13.91 -1.65
C SER A 108 2.43 -12.79 -2.60
N HIS A 109 3.70 -12.75 -3.02
CA HIS A 109 4.18 -11.78 -4.01
C HIS A 109 3.64 -12.04 -5.42
N LYS A 110 3.48 -13.31 -5.84
CA LYS A 110 2.80 -13.66 -7.09
C LYS A 110 1.39 -13.10 -7.08
N LEU A 111 0.67 -13.28 -5.98
CA LEU A 111 -0.69 -12.79 -5.84
C LEU A 111 -0.77 -11.25 -5.83
N LEU A 112 0.17 -10.56 -5.17
CA LEU A 112 0.28 -9.10 -5.27
C LEU A 112 0.55 -8.66 -6.71
N ARG A 113 1.36 -9.40 -7.46
CA ARG A 113 1.63 -9.10 -8.87
C ARG A 113 0.41 -9.37 -9.76
N PHE A 114 -0.27 -10.49 -9.54
CA PHE A 114 -1.53 -10.82 -10.18
C PHE A 114 -2.61 -9.75 -9.94
N ALA A 115 -2.64 -9.12 -8.76
CA ALA A 115 -3.58 -8.02 -8.53
C ALA A 115 -3.29 -6.75 -9.35
N LEU A 116 -2.07 -6.62 -9.86
CA LEU A 116 -1.62 -5.49 -10.67
C LEU A 116 -1.79 -5.74 -12.18
N GLU A 117 -1.55 -6.96 -12.65
CA GLU A 117 -1.56 -7.33 -14.08
C GLU A 117 -2.19 -8.71 -14.34
N ASP A 118 -2.68 -8.93 -15.56
CA ASP A 118 -3.38 -10.17 -15.96
C ASP A 118 -2.44 -11.31 -16.35
N LYS A 119 -1.22 -10.96 -16.80
CA LYS A 119 -0.20 -11.90 -17.25
C LYS A 119 1.13 -11.58 -16.59
N PRO A 120 1.95 -12.58 -16.24
CA PRO A 120 3.23 -12.34 -15.61
C PRO A 120 4.15 -11.56 -16.55
N SER A 121 4.70 -10.45 -16.07
CA SER A 121 5.71 -9.67 -16.78
C SER A 121 6.81 -9.17 -15.83
N THR A 122 7.94 -8.78 -16.40
CA THR A 122 9.07 -8.18 -15.68
C THR A 122 8.98 -6.65 -15.63
N LEU A 123 7.88 -6.06 -16.12
CA LEU A 123 7.67 -4.62 -16.09
C LEU A 123 7.58 -4.14 -14.64
N ARG A 124 8.33 -3.10 -14.28
CA ARG A 124 8.26 -2.52 -12.93
C ARG A 124 6.82 -2.22 -12.54
N SER A 125 6.48 -2.43 -11.28
CA SER A 125 5.14 -2.15 -10.77
C SER A 125 4.73 -0.68 -10.99
N THR A 126 5.69 0.25 -11.01
CA THR A 126 5.46 1.67 -11.32
C THR A 126 4.98 1.95 -12.74
N ALA A 127 5.17 1.02 -13.68
CA ALA A 127 4.67 1.15 -15.05
C ALA A 127 3.14 1.06 -15.16
N PHE A 128 2.46 0.57 -14.10
CA PHE A 128 1.01 0.43 -14.03
C PHE A 128 0.31 1.61 -13.33
N MET A 129 1.08 2.62 -12.90
CA MET A 129 0.54 3.86 -12.35
C MET A 129 0.02 4.75 -13.47
N ARG A 130 -0.92 5.64 -13.16
CA ARG A 130 -1.30 6.68 -14.14
C ARG A 130 -0.07 7.53 -14.46
N SER A 131 0.17 7.73 -15.74
CA SER A 131 1.24 8.61 -16.23
C SER A 131 0.66 9.99 -16.48
N ASP A 132 1.13 11.01 -15.74
CA ASP A 132 1.16 12.38 -16.23
C ASP A 132 2.55 13.00 -15.95
N GLN A 133 3.18 13.44 -17.04
CA GLN A 133 4.40 14.25 -17.18
C GLN A 133 5.76 13.76 -16.61
N THR A 134 6.77 13.92 -17.46
CA THR A 134 8.17 13.49 -17.41
C THR A 134 8.94 13.96 -16.16
N ALA A 135 9.50 13.03 -15.38
CA ALA A 135 10.38 13.36 -14.24
C ALA A 135 11.85 13.54 -14.68
N PRO A 136 12.57 14.60 -14.23
CA PRO A 136 14.01 14.75 -14.47
C PRO A 136 14.88 13.99 -13.44
N ARG A 137 16.13 13.69 -13.82
CA ARG A 137 17.10 12.79 -13.14
C ARG A 137 17.51 13.21 -11.71
N LEU A 138 17.81 12.17 -10.91
CA LEU A 138 18.26 12.17 -9.51
C LEU A 138 19.58 12.93 -9.25
N ALA A 139 19.69 13.56 -8.07
CA ALA A 139 20.91 14.17 -7.52
C ALA A 139 21.15 13.69 -6.06
N PRO A 140 22.38 13.31 -5.66
CA PRO A 140 22.70 12.92 -4.28
C PRO A 140 23.28 14.10 -3.44
N LEU A 141 23.02 14.12 -2.13
CA LEU A 141 23.56 15.11 -1.18
C LEU A 141 24.59 14.46 -0.22
N THR A 142 25.67 15.18 0.14
CA THR A 142 26.85 14.66 0.87
C THR A 142 27.17 15.42 2.19
N THR A 143 27.98 14.77 3.06
CA THR A 143 28.76 15.23 4.27
C THR A 143 27.99 15.38 5.61
N GLY A 144 28.52 15.15 6.82
CA GLY A 144 29.84 14.84 7.40
C GLY A 144 29.72 14.60 8.94
N ALA A 145 30.77 14.12 9.61
CA ALA A 145 30.77 13.37 10.88
C ALA A 145 30.48 14.08 12.24
N ALA A 146 30.05 13.24 13.20
CA ALA A 146 30.41 13.15 14.65
C ALA A 146 29.35 13.48 15.75
N ALA A 147 28.85 12.39 16.36
CA ALA A 147 28.61 12.07 17.81
C ALA A 147 27.92 13.11 18.74
N ARG A 148 27.02 12.78 19.68
CA ARG A 148 26.91 11.60 20.57
C ARG A 148 25.60 11.68 21.40
N GLN A 149 25.17 10.54 21.94
CA GLN A 149 24.30 10.27 23.11
C GLN A 149 22.81 9.91 22.91
N LEU A 150 22.42 8.91 23.72
CA LEU A 150 21.32 7.93 23.59
C LEU A 150 20.29 8.07 24.73
N ASN A 151 19.04 7.74 24.39
CA ASN A 151 17.98 6.99 25.12
C ASN A 151 17.52 7.35 26.55
N ALA A 152 16.19 7.43 26.72
CA ALA A 152 15.43 6.59 27.68
C ALA A 152 13.88 6.66 27.42
N PRO A 153 13.09 5.60 27.72
CA PRO A 153 11.66 5.48 27.42
C PRO A 153 10.75 5.75 28.64
N THR A 154 9.46 6.02 28.41
CA THR A 154 8.44 6.13 29.47
C THR A 154 7.27 5.18 29.24
N THR A 155 6.91 4.47 30.31
CA THR A 155 5.91 3.40 30.41
C THR A 155 4.56 3.90 30.92
N SER A 156 3.47 3.30 30.45
CA SER A 156 2.20 3.01 31.17
C SER A 156 1.16 2.50 30.18
N ALA A 157 0.10 1.77 30.50
CA ALA A 157 -0.33 0.88 31.58
C ALA A 157 -1.79 0.55 31.19
N ALA A 158 -2.18 -0.73 31.24
CA ALA A 158 -3.47 -1.21 30.75
C ALA A 158 -4.62 -0.96 31.74
N THR A 159 -5.87 -0.97 31.23
CA THR A 159 -7.05 -1.35 32.03
C THR A 159 -8.12 -2.02 31.15
N ASN A 160 -8.65 -3.14 31.65
CA ASN A 160 -9.65 -4.04 31.07
C ASN A 160 -11.07 -3.47 31.04
N LEU A 161 -11.92 -3.95 30.12
CA LEU A 161 -13.38 -4.11 30.33
C LEU A 161 -13.91 -5.37 29.61
N THR A 162 -14.88 -6.01 30.28
CA THR A 162 -15.41 -7.37 30.12
C THR A 162 -16.63 -7.49 29.17
N SER A 163 -16.68 -8.63 28.47
CA SER A 163 -17.82 -9.52 28.10
C SER A 163 -19.27 -8.99 28.14
N VAL A 164 -20.00 -9.17 27.02
CA VAL A 164 -21.46 -9.46 27.00
C VAL A 164 -21.81 -10.46 25.87
N THR A 165 -22.76 -11.32 26.20
CA THR A 165 -23.22 -12.59 25.61
C THR A 165 -24.18 -12.47 24.41
N SER A 166 -24.21 -13.50 23.56
CA SER A 166 -25.19 -13.76 22.49
C SER A 166 -26.60 -14.12 22.99
N PRO A 167 -27.59 -14.09 22.08
CA PRO A 167 -28.61 -15.14 22.06
C PRO A 167 -28.81 -15.79 20.68
N ALA A 168 -29.27 -17.05 20.70
CA ALA A 168 -29.62 -17.90 19.55
C ALA A 168 -31.16 -18.08 19.45
N PRO A 169 -31.71 -18.93 18.56
CA PRO A 169 -32.53 -18.54 17.41
C PRO A 169 -34.04 -18.80 17.59
N LEU A 170 -34.87 -18.24 16.72
CA LEU A 170 -36.30 -18.56 16.64
C LEU A 170 -36.66 -19.25 15.32
N THR A 171 -37.35 -20.37 15.49
CA THR A 171 -37.90 -21.30 14.49
C THR A 171 -39.16 -20.73 13.83
N ALA A 172 -39.32 -20.93 12.52
CA ALA A 172 -40.59 -20.70 11.82
C ALA A 172 -40.88 -21.81 10.79
N THR A 173 -42.11 -22.31 10.85
CA THR A 173 -42.72 -23.45 10.13
C THR A 173 -43.32 -23.01 8.77
N PRO A 174 -43.50 -23.88 7.76
CA PRO A 174 -43.71 -23.46 6.37
C PRO A 174 -45.19 -23.31 5.96
N GLY A 175 -45.43 -22.45 4.96
CA GLY A 175 -46.69 -22.23 4.24
C GLY A 175 -46.45 -22.05 2.73
N PRO A 176 -47.49 -22.12 1.88
CA PRO A 176 -47.48 -22.94 0.68
C PRO A 176 -46.80 -22.32 -0.54
N VAL A 177 -46.30 -23.24 -1.36
CA VAL A 177 -45.71 -23.06 -2.69
C VAL A 177 -46.65 -22.32 -3.63
N SER A 178 -46.12 -21.29 -4.29
CA SER A 178 -46.65 -20.75 -5.54
C SER A 178 -45.47 -20.44 -6.44
N SER A 179 -45.37 -21.21 -7.52
CA SER A 179 -44.33 -21.10 -8.52
C SER A 179 -44.49 -19.83 -9.35
N PRO A 180 -43.46 -18.98 -9.48
CA PRO A 180 -43.34 -18.12 -10.63
C PRO A 180 -42.38 -18.76 -11.65
N THR A 181 -42.92 -18.92 -12.85
CA THR A 181 -42.28 -19.01 -14.16
C THR A 181 -40.80 -18.62 -14.16
N SER A 182 -39.96 -19.55 -14.63
CA SER A 182 -38.54 -19.36 -14.94
C SER A 182 -38.32 -18.19 -15.90
N SER A 183 -38.14 -16.99 -15.36
CA SER A 183 -37.40 -15.94 -16.05
C SER A 183 -35.94 -16.36 -16.00
N ARG A 184 -35.37 -16.72 -17.15
CA ARG A 184 -33.92 -16.87 -17.30
C ARG A 184 -33.30 -15.50 -17.03
N PHE A 185 -32.99 -15.21 -15.77
CA PHE A 185 -31.97 -14.23 -15.46
C PHE A 185 -30.70 -14.75 -16.11
N ALA A 186 -30.33 -14.15 -17.24
CA ALA A 186 -28.99 -14.27 -17.75
C ALA A 186 -28.08 -13.82 -16.61
N THR A 187 -27.35 -14.76 -16.01
CA THR A 187 -26.30 -14.45 -15.07
C THR A 187 -25.36 -13.50 -15.80
N PRO A 188 -25.15 -12.25 -15.33
CA PRO A 188 -24.17 -11.39 -15.97
C PRO A 188 -22.86 -12.16 -15.98
N SER A 189 -22.32 -12.42 -17.17
CA SER A 189 -20.98 -12.98 -17.28
C SER A 189 -20.06 -12.09 -16.44
N PRO A 190 -19.21 -12.64 -15.56
CA PRO A 190 -18.32 -11.82 -14.74
C PRO A 190 -17.54 -10.89 -15.67
N GLN A 191 -17.82 -9.59 -15.61
CA GLN A 191 -17.01 -8.61 -16.31
C GLN A 191 -15.59 -8.72 -15.74
N PRO A 192 -14.54 -8.77 -16.57
CA PRO A 192 -13.17 -8.80 -16.09
C PRO A 192 -12.96 -7.62 -15.14
N GLN A 193 -12.77 -7.91 -13.86
CA GLN A 193 -12.55 -6.88 -12.85
C GLN A 193 -11.20 -6.20 -13.17
N PRO A 194 -11.13 -4.87 -13.19
CA PRO A 194 -9.90 -4.18 -13.56
C PRO A 194 -8.78 -4.51 -12.55
N ARG A 195 -7.62 -4.83 -13.09
CA ARG A 195 -6.37 -5.00 -12.33
C ARG A 195 -5.69 -3.65 -12.18
N GLY A 196 -4.87 -3.49 -11.14
CA GLY A 196 -4.15 -2.24 -10.96
C GLY A 196 -3.71 -1.93 -9.52
N PRO A 197 -3.19 -0.70 -9.30
CA PRO A 197 -2.65 -0.26 -8.02
C PRO A 197 -3.63 -0.41 -6.84
N SER A 198 -4.90 -0.06 -7.03
CA SER A 198 -5.89 -0.08 -5.94
C SER A 198 -6.24 -1.51 -5.45
N PRO A 199 -6.62 -2.49 -6.30
CA PRO A 199 -6.75 -3.88 -5.89
C PRO A 199 -5.48 -4.46 -5.24
N GLN A 200 -4.30 -4.15 -5.80
CA GLN A 200 -3.03 -4.59 -5.24
C GLN A 200 -2.81 -4.07 -3.81
N MET A 201 -3.08 -2.78 -3.57
CA MET A 201 -2.92 -2.17 -2.24
C MET A 201 -3.86 -2.76 -1.21
N ARG A 202 -5.14 -2.97 -1.55
CA ARG A 202 -6.09 -3.62 -0.64
C ARG A 202 -5.64 -5.05 -0.30
N LEU A 203 -5.13 -5.77 -1.29
CA LEU A 203 -4.67 -7.14 -1.11
C LEU A 203 -3.41 -7.22 -0.23
N ALA A 204 -2.47 -6.28 -0.38
CA ALA A 204 -1.31 -6.17 0.51
C ALA A 204 -1.73 -5.99 1.97
N HIS A 205 -2.66 -5.06 2.23
CA HIS A 205 -3.22 -4.86 3.58
C HIS A 205 -3.85 -6.14 4.15
N ALA A 206 -4.64 -6.85 3.35
CA ALA A 206 -5.36 -8.03 3.80
C ALA A 206 -4.43 -9.22 4.07
N ILE A 207 -3.43 -9.45 3.23
CA ILE A 207 -2.41 -10.50 3.44
C ILE A 207 -1.62 -10.22 4.73
N LEU A 208 -1.12 -8.99 4.89
CA LEU A 208 -0.34 -8.60 6.07
C LEU A 208 -1.19 -8.69 7.35
N LYS A 209 -2.45 -8.24 7.31
CA LYS A 209 -3.39 -8.39 8.43
C LYS A 209 -3.62 -9.86 8.79
N GLY A 210 -3.90 -10.71 7.80
CA GLY A 210 -4.12 -12.14 8.01
C GLY A 210 -2.92 -12.82 8.69
N TYR A 211 -1.71 -12.51 8.25
CA TYR A 211 -0.50 -13.07 8.85
C TYR A 211 -0.24 -12.54 10.27
N PHE A 212 -0.21 -11.22 10.47
CA PHE A 212 0.23 -10.61 11.72
C PHE A 212 -0.84 -10.53 12.82
N GLU A 213 -2.11 -10.37 12.47
CA GLU A 213 -3.20 -10.19 13.44
C GLU A 213 -4.04 -11.45 13.63
N GLU A 214 -4.15 -12.30 12.59
CA GLU A 214 -5.06 -13.46 12.58
C GLU A 214 -4.32 -14.80 12.61
N GLY A 215 -2.98 -14.79 12.57
CA GLY A 215 -2.15 -15.99 12.66
C GLY A 215 -2.27 -16.93 11.46
N ARG A 216 -2.72 -16.42 10.30
CA ARG A 216 -2.79 -17.14 9.03
C ARG A 216 -1.39 -17.47 8.52
N ASP A 217 -1.31 -18.47 7.64
CA ASP A 217 -0.07 -18.99 7.07
C ASP A 217 0.15 -18.42 5.67
N LEU A 218 1.31 -17.80 5.41
CA LEU A 218 1.63 -17.22 4.10
C LEU A 218 1.92 -18.27 3.02
N SER A 219 2.18 -19.53 3.41
CA SER A 219 2.31 -20.67 2.50
C SER A 219 0.97 -21.35 2.19
N ASP A 220 -0.09 -21.03 2.94
CA ASP A 220 -1.41 -21.60 2.71
C ASP A 220 -2.08 -20.95 1.49
N ARG A 221 -2.04 -21.66 0.36
CA ARG A 221 -2.68 -21.24 -0.88
C ARG A 221 -4.20 -21.14 -0.77
N ALA A 222 -4.84 -21.88 0.13
CA ALA A 222 -6.28 -21.76 0.35
C ALA A 222 -6.60 -20.40 1.00
N PHE A 223 -5.83 -19.99 2.02
CA PHE A 223 -5.90 -18.63 2.58
C PHE A 223 -5.65 -17.56 1.52
N LEU A 224 -4.55 -17.66 0.76
CA LEU A 224 -4.22 -16.67 -0.27
C LEU A 224 -5.31 -16.56 -1.34
N THR A 225 -5.91 -17.68 -1.73
CA THR A 225 -7.05 -17.71 -2.67
C THR A 225 -8.29 -17.04 -2.07
N GLU A 226 -8.63 -17.38 -0.83
CA GLU A 226 -9.78 -16.83 -0.10
C GLU A 226 -9.67 -15.31 0.02
N VAL A 227 -8.57 -14.81 0.57
CA VAL A 227 -8.35 -13.37 0.79
C VAL A 227 -8.22 -12.62 -0.53
N GLY A 228 -7.56 -13.22 -1.53
CA GLY A 228 -7.46 -12.68 -2.88
C GLY A 228 -8.83 -12.45 -3.49
N ALA A 229 -9.66 -13.49 -3.54
CA ALA A 229 -10.99 -13.41 -4.12
C ALA A 229 -11.89 -12.41 -3.36
N ALA A 230 -11.83 -12.40 -2.02
CA ALA A 230 -12.63 -11.51 -1.20
C ALA A 230 -12.30 -10.02 -1.42
N VAL A 231 -11.02 -9.68 -1.58
CA VAL A 231 -10.54 -8.29 -1.63
C VAL A 231 -10.57 -7.69 -3.03
N THR A 232 -10.28 -8.51 -4.04
CA THR A 232 -10.18 -8.06 -5.43
C THR A 232 -11.43 -8.35 -6.25
N GLY A 233 -12.24 -9.33 -5.83
CA GLY A 233 -13.35 -9.85 -6.62
C GLY A 233 -12.92 -10.72 -7.81
N TYR A 234 -11.64 -11.09 -7.91
CA TYR A 234 -11.16 -11.98 -8.98
C TYR A 234 -11.64 -13.42 -8.78
N PRO A 235 -11.87 -14.19 -9.85
CA PRO A 235 -12.28 -15.58 -9.73
C PRO A 235 -11.23 -16.39 -8.97
N ALA A 236 -11.67 -17.12 -7.92
CA ALA A 236 -10.80 -17.99 -7.13
C ALA A 236 -10.05 -19.03 -8.00
N ALA A 237 -10.63 -19.42 -9.13
CA ALA A 237 -9.98 -20.32 -10.09
C ALA A 237 -8.76 -19.70 -10.76
N GLU A 238 -8.81 -18.42 -11.13
CA GLU A 238 -7.66 -17.72 -11.73
C GLU A 238 -6.57 -17.46 -10.69
N ILE A 239 -6.96 -17.13 -9.45
CA ILE A 239 -6.00 -16.94 -8.35
C ILE A 239 -5.27 -18.27 -8.06
N ARG A 240 -6.01 -19.38 -7.95
CA ARG A 240 -5.41 -20.71 -7.80
C ARG A 240 -4.48 -21.04 -8.96
N ALA A 241 -4.89 -20.80 -10.20
CA ALA A 241 -4.02 -21.02 -11.36
C ALA A 241 -2.72 -20.21 -11.29
N CYS A 242 -2.77 -18.94 -10.83
CA CYS A 242 -1.56 -18.14 -10.61
C CYS A 242 -0.63 -18.72 -9.53
N LEU A 243 -1.20 -19.26 -8.44
CA LEU A 243 -0.44 -19.84 -7.33
C LEU A 243 0.13 -21.23 -7.67
N ASP A 244 -0.65 -22.04 -8.40
CA ASP A 244 -0.37 -23.44 -8.75
C ASP A 244 0.48 -23.60 -10.01
N GLU A 245 0.71 -22.52 -10.78
CA GLU A 245 1.54 -22.56 -11.98
C GLU A 245 2.94 -23.08 -11.63
N ALA A 246 3.19 -24.33 -12.03
CA ALA A 246 4.51 -24.93 -12.12
C ALA A 246 5.07 -24.68 -13.53
N ASP A 247 6.38 -24.83 -13.70
CA ASP A 247 6.96 -24.83 -15.04
C ASP A 247 6.63 -26.12 -15.78
N ASP A 248 6.24 -25.99 -17.04
CA ASP A 248 6.07 -27.12 -17.97
C ASP A 248 7.43 -27.75 -18.35
N ASP A 249 8.54 -27.07 -18.07
CA ASP A 249 9.92 -27.51 -18.31
C ASP A 249 10.53 -28.04 -16.99
N ASP A 250 10.06 -29.22 -16.57
CA ASP A 250 10.49 -29.94 -15.37
C ASP A 250 11.90 -30.54 -15.52
N ASP A 251 12.93 -29.71 -15.33
CA ASP A 251 14.25 -30.15 -14.90
C ASP A 251 14.37 -30.04 -13.36
N GLY A 252 13.34 -30.45 -12.59
CA GLY A 252 13.41 -30.83 -11.16
C GLY A 252 13.87 -29.81 -10.11
N ASP A 253 14.43 -28.67 -10.49
CA ASP A 253 15.16 -27.74 -9.62
C ASP A 253 14.59 -26.30 -9.66
N ASP A 254 13.50 -26.02 -10.40
CA ASP A 254 12.93 -24.67 -10.43
C ASP A 254 12.19 -24.34 -9.12
N GLU A 255 12.97 -23.88 -8.14
CA GLU A 255 12.44 -23.29 -6.92
C GLU A 255 11.65 -22.01 -7.22
N SER A 256 11.66 -21.44 -8.45
CA SER A 256 10.98 -20.18 -8.77
C SER A 256 9.46 -20.33 -8.76
N GLY A 257 8.91 -21.48 -9.16
CA GLY A 257 7.48 -21.76 -9.10
C GLY A 257 6.69 -21.07 -10.21
N GLY A 258 7.03 -21.39 -11.46
CA GLY A 258 6.27 -20.96 -12.64
C GLY A 258 6.60 -19.56 -13.14
N ARG A 259 5.94 -19.13 -14.23
CA ARG A 259 6.17 -17.80 -14.84
C ARG A 259 5.92 -16.64 -13.88
N TRP A 260 4.90 -16.73 -13.02
CA TRP A 260 4.67 -15.73 -11.96
C TRP A 260 5.82 -15.68 -10.96
N GLY A 261 6.37 -16.84 -10.60
CA GLY A 261 7.53 -16.95 -9.74
C GLY A 261 8.77 -16.29 -10.33
N ARG A 262 9.08 -16.59 -11.60
CA ARG A 262 10.16 -15.91 -12.34
C ARG A 262 9.96 -14.41 -12.47
N ALA A 263 8.72 -13.96 -12.67
CA ALA A 263 8.41 -12.53 -12.70
C ALA A 263 8.72 -11.86 -11.36
N VAL A 264 8.31 -12.46 -10.24
CA VAL A 264 8.63 -11.98 -8.88
C VAL A 264 10.13 -11.92 -8.65
N ASP A 265 10.85 -12.99 -8.99
CA ASP A 265 12.31 -13.06 -8.84
C ASP A 265 13.03 -12.00 -9.68
N ALA A 266 12.58 -11.76 -10.93
CA ALA A 266 13.14 -10.74 -11.80
C ALA A 266 12.88 -9.31 -11.29
N LEU A 267 11.69 -9.07 -10.72
CA LEU A 267 11.32 -7.80 -10.09
C LEU A 267 12.13 -7.55 -8.81
N GLU A 268 12.32 -8.57 -7.97
CA GLU A 268 13.20 -8.49 -6.80
C GLU A 268 14.64 -8.16 -7.24
N ALA A 269 15.14 -8.85 -8.25
CA ALA A 269 16.48 -8.60 -8.78
C ALA A 269 16.61 -7.16 -9.31
N ASP A 270 15.56 -6.59 -9.91
CA ASP A 270 15.55 -5.18 -10.31
C ASP A 270 15.61 -4.22 -9.11
N VAL A 271 14.81 -4.45 -8.07
CA VAL A 271 14.85 -3.69 -6.81
C VAL A 271 16.26 -3.70 -6.22
N ARG A 272 16.87 -4.89 -6.11
CA ARG A 272 18.23 -5.05 -5.59
C ARG A 272 19.28 -4.37 -6.47
N ARG A 273 19.15 -4.45 -7.81
CA ARG A 273 20.03 -3.73 -8.75
C ARG A 273 19.95 -2.21 -8.61
N ARG A 274 18.80 -1.68 -8.16
CA ARG A 274 18.64 -0.26 -7.82
C ARG A 274 19.25 0.13 -6.46
N GLY A 275 19.92 -0.81 -5.77
CA GLY A 275 20.56 -0.57 -4.48
C GLY A 275 19.61 -0.63 -3.28
N ILE A 276 18.34 -1.03 -3.50
CA ILE A 276 17.37 -1.20 -2.43
C ILE A 276 17.54 -2.61 -1.87
N ALA A 277 18.08 -2.70 -0.65
CA ALA A 277 18.41 -3.98 -0.01
C ALA A 277 17.57 -4.28 1.24
N ALA A 278 16.72 -3.35 1.68
CA ALA A 278 15.94 -3.46 2.91
C ALA A 278 14.48 -3.06 2.68
N VAL A 279 13.60 -3.62 3.50
CA VAL A 279 12.16 -3.36 3.49
C VAL A 279 11.65 -2.84 4.85
N PRO A 280 10.60 -2.01 4.87
CA PRO A 280 10.03 -1.37 3.69
C PRO A 280 10.97 -0.28 3.14
N THR A 281 10.89 -0.05 1.84
CA THR A 281 11.46 1.15 1.21
C THR A 281 10.37 1.78 0.35
N ILE A 282 10.09 3.06 0.57
CA ILE A 282 9.08 3.81 -0.14
C ILE A 282 9.77 4.80 -1.08
N VAL A 283 9.40 4.79 -2.36
CA VAL A 283 9.92 5.72 -3.36
C VAL A 283 8.77 6.55 -3.93
N VAL A 284 8.82 7.87 -3.74
CA VAL A 284 7.82 8.82 -4.23
C VAL A 284 8.36 9.56 -5.45
N GLN A 285 7.57 9.59 -6.53
CA GLN A 285 7.88 10.24 -7.82
C GLN A 285 9.23 9.80 -8.43
N ASP A 286 9.61 8.53 -8.24
CA ASP A 286 10.93 7.97 -8.63
C ASP A 286 12.14 8.79 -8.12
N ARG A 287 11.94 9.62 -7.10
CA ARG A 287 12.90 10.65 -6.69
C ARG A 287 13.19 10.64 -5.20
N TYR A 288 12.16 10.56 -4.36
CA TYR A 288 12.28 10.67 -2.92
C TYR A 288 12.22 9.29 -2.30
N LEU A 289 13.32 8.85 -1.67
CA LEU A 289 13.42 7.54 -1.05
C LEU A 289 13.33 7.67 0.48
N ALA A 290 12.44 6.88 1.08
CA ALA A 290 12.27 6.74 2.51
C ALA A 290 12.47 5.26 2.88
N GLY A 291 13.59 4.94 3.54
CA GLY A 291 13.89 3.60 4.04
C GLY A 291 13.31 3.36 5.43
N GLY A 292 12.85 2.14 5.69
CA GLY A 292 12.25 1.77 6.97
C GLY A 292 10.80 2.24 7.14
N TRP A 293 10.21 1.94 8.30
CA TRP A 293 8.79 2.18 8.59
C TRP A 293 8.52 3.64 9.04
N GLN A 294 8.88 4.61 8.20
CA GLN A 294 8.74 6.04 8.54
C GLN A 294 7.32 6.39 9.05
N GLU A 295 7.25 7.37 9.96
CA GLU A 295 5.98 7.85 10.50
C GLU A 295 5.13 8.55 9.44
N ALA A 296 3.81 8.54 9.60
CA ALA A 296 2.88 9.19 8.67
C ALA A 296 3.23 10.67 8.42
N ARG A 297 3.68 11.38 9.46
CA ARG A 297 4.05 12.79 9.37
C ARG A 297 5.12 13.08 8.32
N LEU A 298 6.13 12.21 8.21
CA LEU A 298 7.18 12.36 7.19
C LEU A 298 6.58 12.38 5.77
N PHE A 299 5.62 11.51 5.49
CA PHE A 299 4.98 11.43 4.19
C PHE A 299 4.02 12.60 3.95
N VAL A 300 3.29 13.05 4.97
CA VAL A 300 2.45 14.26 4.87
C VAL A 300 3.31 15.47 4.50
N ASP A 301 4.42 15.70 5.23
CA ASP A 301 5.33 16.80 4.97
C ASP A 301 5.97 16.70 3.56
N LEU A 302 6.29 15.48 3.12
CA LEU A 302 6.80 15.21 1.76
C LEU A 302 5.76 15.54 0.69
N PHE A 303 4.50 15.12 0.86
CA PHE A 303 3.44 15.38 -0.11
C PHE A 303 3.15 16.88 -0.22
N GLU A 304 3.11 17.60 0.90
CA GLU A 304 2.98 19.07 0.91
C GLU A 304 4.15 19.78 0.24
N GLY A 305 5.39 19.32 0.48
CA GLY A 305 6.57 19.84 -0.21
C GLY A 305 6.47 19.68 -1.73
N ILE A 306 6.13 18.48 -2.19
CA ILE A 306 5.94 18.21 -3.62
C ILE A 306 4.82 19.10 -4.21
N ARG A 307 3.67 19.20 -3.51
CA ARG A 307 2.51 19.98 -3.96
C ARG A 307 2.83 21.47 -4.06
N SER A 308 3.53 22.02 -3.06
CA SER A 308 3.94 23.43 -3.05
C SER A 308 5.08 23.73 -4.04
N GLY A 309 5.83 22.71 -4.46
CA GLY A 309 7.06 22.88 -5.24
C GLY A 309 8.27 23.25 -4.38
N ALA A 310 8.10 23.31 -3.05
CA ALA A 310 9.20 23.41 -2.11
C ALA A 310 9.88 22.04 -2.03
N VAL A 311 11.11 21.92 -2.50
CA VAL A 311 11.89 20.67 -2.37
C VAL A 311 11.93 20.28 -0.88
N PRO A 312 11.31 19.16 -0.47
CA PRO A 312 11.32 18.78 0.94
C PRO A 312 12.69 18.23 1.35
N GLY A 313 13.34 18.94 2.30
CA GLY A 313 14.39 18.51 3.24
C GLY A 313 15.78 18.13 2.69
N ALA A 314 16.93 18.56 3.21
CA ALA A 314 17.25 19.38 4.39
C ALA A 314 16.36 19.14 5.63
N GLY A 315 16.28 17.88 6.08
CA GLY A 315 15.58 17.48 7.31
C GLY A 315 15.84 16.00 7.63
N PRO A 316 16.02 15.61 8.91
CA PRO A 316 16.82 14.45 9.30
C PRO A 316 16.02 13.14 9.16
N GLY A 317 16.32 12.34 8.14
CA GLY A 317 15.75 10.99 8.01
C GLY A 317 16.00 10.26 6.69
N ALA A 318 16.38 10.96 5.61
CA ALA A 318 16.60 10.34 4.31
C ALA A 318 18.11 10.17 4.01
N VAL A 319 18.60 8.92 4.07
CA VAL A 319 19.92 8.52 3.56
C VAL A 319 19.83 8.21 2.06
N SER A 320 20.71 8.80 1.25
CA SER A 320 20.81 8.61 -0.21
C SER A 320 21.98 7.69 -0.57
N ALA A 321 21.79 6.84 -1.57
CA ALA A 321 22.72 5.78 -1.98
C ALA A 321 23.49 6.11 -3.28
N GLY A 322 24.78 5.74 -3.31
CA GLY A 322 25.64 5.59 -4.50
C GLY A 322 26.80 6.59 -4.58
N GLY A 323 28.05 6.26 -4.89
CA GLY A 323 28.72 5.00 -5.24
C GLY A 323 30.15 5.35 -5.70
N GLY A 324 31.15 4.60 -5.26
CA GLY A 324 32.55 4.79 -5.65
C GLY A 324 33.47 3.85 -4.86
N GLY A 325 33.99 2.82 -5.52
CA GLY A 325 34.85 1.82 -4.89
C GLY A 325 36.23 2.37 -4.52
N VAL A 326 36.85 1.77 -3.50
CA VAL A 326 38.24 1.25 -3.50
C VAL A 326 38.49 0.52 -2.17
N GLU A 327 39.03 -0.69 -2.34
CA GLU A 327 39.83 -1.56 -1.48
C GLU A 327 39.53 -1.83 0.01
N ALA A 328 39.60 -3.13 0.28
CA ALA A 328 39.54 -3.77 1.57
C ALA A 328 40.76 -3.43 2.46
N ARG A 329 40.50 -3.16 3.74
CA ARG A 329 41.27 -3.72 4.87
C ARG A 329 40.48 -3.53 6.18
N GLY A 330 40.25 -4.64 6.88
CA GLY A 330 39.17 -4.77 7.86
C GLY A 330 39.53 -4.53 9.32
N ARG A 331 38.51 -4.67 10.19
CA ARG A 331 38.43 -5.64 11.33
C ARG A 331 37.24 -5.31 12.26
N GLY A 332 36.37 -6.31 12.47
CA GLY A 332 35.43 -6.47 13.60
C GLY A 332 34.14 -5.66 13.51
N GLY A 333 32.94 -6.16 13.81
CA GLY A 333 32.45 -7.46 14.27
C GLY A 333 30.92 -7.40 14.20
N ALA A 334 30.30 -8.45 13.67
CA ALA A 334 28.90 -8.50 13.27
C ALA A 334 27.92 -8.66 14.44
N GLY A 335 26.70 -8.17 14.25
CA GLY A 335 25.52 -8.48 15.07
C GLY A 335 24.26 -7.85 14.48
N SER A 336 23.74 -8.43 13.39
CA SER A 336 22.41 -8.12 12.83
C SER A 336 21.45 -9.23 13.25
N CYS A 337 20.28 -8.85 13.75
CA CYS A 337 19.08 -9.67 13.66
C CYS A 337 18.45 -9.49 12.28
#